data_AF-A0A3P8RI29-F1
#
_entry.id   AF-A0A3P8RI29-F1
#
_cell.length_a   1.000
_cell.length_b   1.000
_cell.length_c   1.000
_cell.angle_alpha   90.00
_cell.angle_beta   90.00
_cell.angle_gamma   90.00
#
_symmetry.space_group_name_H-M   'P 1'
#
loop_
_entity.id
_entity.type
_entity.pdbx_description
1 polymer ?
#
loop_
_entity_poly.entity_id
_entity_poly.type
_entity_poly.pdbx_seq_one_letter_code
_entity_poly.pdbx_strand_id
1 'polypeptide(L)'
;MVDKDFAEINALQKVFPESAILLCWYHVLQAVNRWLSKSESGVHGLSNTQKRNEIISFFCKLKACTSEDDFKATSAEFCQTFKQYPLV
;
A
#
# COMPACT_ATOMS: atom_id res chain seq x y z
N MET A 1 -8.35 -12.20 -3.11
CA MET A 1 -7.17 -11.34 -2.88
C MET A 1 -6.09 -11.76 -3.85
N VAL A 2 -5.44 -10.83 -4.53
CA VAL A 2 -4.48 -11.11 -5.62
C VAL A 2 -3.22 -10.26 -5.48
N ASP A 3 -2.15 -10.62 -6.20
CA ASP A 3 -1.02 -9.70 -6.36
C ASP A 3 -1.39 -8.55 -7.31
N LYS A 4 -0.53 -7.53 -7.42
CA LYS A 4 -0.69 -6.44 -8.40
C LYS A 4 -0.28 -6.91 -9.81
N ASP A 5 -1.00 -7.91 -10.33
CA ASP A 5 -0.90 -8.37 -11.71
C ASP A 5 -2.15 -7.93 -12.50
N PHE A 6 -1.96 -7.06 -13.49
CA PHE A 6 -3.06 -6.57 -14.30
C PHE A 6 -3.71 -7.66 -15.17
N ALA A 7 -2.98 -8.69 -15.59
CA ALA A 7 -3.56 -9.79 -16.34
C ALA A 7 -4.51 -10.61 -15.47
N GLU A 8 -4.09 -10.92 -14.24
CA GLU A 8 -4.92 -11.60 -13.24
C GLU A 8 -6.17 -10.77 -12.89
N ILE A 9 -5.98 -9.48 -12.58
CA ILE A 9 -7.07 -8.56 -12.26
C ILE A 9 -8.08 -8.49 -13.42
N ASN A 10 -7.61 -8.27 -14.65
CA ASN A 10 -8.50 -8.16 -15.82
C ASN A 10 -9.25 -9.47 -16.09
N ALA A 11 -8.60 -10.62 -15.92
CA ALA A 11 -9.25 -11.92 -16.07
C ALA A 11 -10.34 -12.12 -15.01
N LEU A 12 -10.06 -11.80 -13.75
CA LEU A 12 -11.02 -11.90 -12.66
C LEU A 12 -12.19 -10.94 -12.84
N GLN A 13 -11.97 -9.70 -13.27
CA GLN A 13 -13.07 -8.75 -13.55
C GLN A 13 -13.97 -9.25 -14.67
N LYS A 14 -13.40 -9.91 -15.68
CA LYS A 14 -14.16 -10.45 -16.80
C LYS A 14 -15.02 -11.66 -16.39
N VAL A 15 -14.49 -12.54 -15.54
CA VAL A 15 -15.17 -13.79 -15.14
C VAL A 15 -16.09 -13.58 -13.94
N PHE A 16 -15.73 -12.66 -13.03
CA PHE A 16 -16.46 -12.37 -11.78
C PHE A 16 -16.71 -10.87 -11.63
N PRO A 17 -17.55 -10.26 -12.49
CA PRO A 17 -17.74 -8.81 -12.53
C PRO A 17 -18.36 -8.22 -11.26
N GLU A 18 -19.10 -9.02 -10.48
CA GLU A 18 -19.72 -8.59 -9.22
C GLU A 18 -18.76 -8.67 -8.02
N SER A 19 -17.59 -9.29 -8.19
CA SER A 19 -16.63 -9.46 -7.09
C SER A 19 -15.71 -8.25 -6.95
N ALA A 20 -15.56 -7.77 -5.71
CA ALA A 20 -14.50 -6.82 -5.38
C ALA A 20 -13.14 -7.52 -5.42
N ILE A 21 -12.23 -7.01 -6.26
CA ILE A 21 -10.86 -7.51 -6.33
C ILE A 21 -9.98 -6.71 -5.39
N LEU A 22 -9.53 -7.37 -4.33
CA LEU A 22 -8.66 -6.79 -3.32
C LEU A 22 -7.20 -7.22 -3.56
N LEU A 23 -6.27 -6.28 -3.38
CA LEU A 23 -4.85 -6.61 -3.33
C LEU A 23 -4.50 -7.35 -2.05
N CYS A 24 -3.57 -8.29 -2.16
CA CYS A 24 -3.09 -9.07 -1.04
C CYS A 24 -2.20 -8.22 -0.13
N TRP A 25 -2.60 -8.07 1.14
CA TRP A 25 -1.87 -7.29 2.13
C TRP A 25 -0.43 -7.76 2.38
N TYR A 26 -0.17 -9.06 2.21
CA TYR A 26 1.19 -9.59 2.29
C TYR A 26 2.08 -8.98 1.20
N HIS A 27 1.64 -8.98 -0.06
CA HIS A 27 2.39 -8.40 -1.18
C HIS A 27 2.51 -6.89 -1.06
N VAL A 28 1.45 -6.21 -0.60
CA VAL A 28 1.49 -4.76 -0.32
C VAL A 28 2.57 -4.42 0.71
N LEU A 29 2.57 -5.07 1.88
CA LEU A 29 3.55 -4.82 2.94
C LEU A 29 4.97 -5.20 2.50
N GLN A 30 5.13 -6.29 1.75
CA GLN A 30 6.42 -6.69 1.21
C GLN A 30 6.97 -5.63 0.24
N ALA A 31 6.14 -5.12 -0.67
CA ALA A 31 6.53 -4.07 -1.62
C ALA A 31 6.91 -2.77 -0.90
N VAL A 32 6.13 -2.35 0.10
CA VAL A 32 6.43 -1.17 0.92
C VAL A 32 7.76 -1.36 1.67
N ASN A 33 7.97 -2.51 2.31
CA ASN A 33 9.20 -2.77 3.04
C ASN A 33 10.43 -2.78 2.13
N ARG A 34 10.32 -3.36 0.91
CA ARG A 34 11.37 -3.31 -0.12
C ARG A 34 11.67 -1.88 -0.54
N TRP A 35 10.64 -1.09 -0.82
CA TRP A 35 10.77 0.33 -1.17
C TRP A 35 11.48 1.13 -0.07
N LEU A 36 11.17 0.86 1.20
CA LEU A 36 11.78 1.52 2.35
C LEU A 36 13.21 1.04 2.68
N SER A 37 13.62 -0.17 2.30
CA SER A 37 14.89 -0.79 2.76
C SER A 37 16.11 -0.53 1.87
N LYS A 38 15.96 -0.20 0.57
CA LYS A 38 16.99 -0.02 -0.50
C LYS A 38 17.93 -1.21 -0.82
N SER A 39 18.21 -1.42 -2.12
CA SER A 39 19.60 -1.59 -2.62
C SER A 39 19.87 -1.32 -4.12
N GLU A 40 18.97 -1.50 -5.11
CA GLU A 40 19.43 -1.44 -6.55
C GLU A 40 18.56 -0.72 -7.61
N SER A 41 17.31 -0.34 -7.35
CA SER A 41 16.38 0.08 -8.42
C SER A 41 16.20 1.58 -8.69
N GLY A 42 17.05 2.45 -8.13
CA GLY A 42 17.05 3.91 -8.42
C GLY A 42 15.86 4.73 -7.89
N VAL A 43 14.79 4.12 -7.40
CA VAL A 43 13.66 4.81 -6.75
C VAL A 43 13.89 4.85 -5.24
N HIS A 44 14.09 6.04 -4.67
CA HIS A 44 14.53 6.19 -3.28
C HIS A 44 13.36 6.35 -2.29
N GLY A 45 13.33 5.49 -1.26
CA GLY A 45 12.63 5.73 0.00
C GLY A 45 13.52 6.45 1.04
N LEU A 46 12.88 6.99 2.08
CA LEU A 46 13.49 7.82 3.13
C LEU A 46 14.60 7.08 3.91
N SER A 47 15.77 7.71 4.07
CA SER A 47 16.91 7.15 4.83
C SER A 47 16.72 7.11 6.35
N ASN A 48 15.63 7.70 6.85
CA ASN A 48 15.36 7.84 8.27
C ASN A 48 14.53 6.65 8.79
N THR A 49 15.12 5.83 9.67
CA THR A 49 14.49 4.67 10.30
C THR A 49 13.16 4.99 11.00
N GLN A 50 13.05 6.15 11.64
CA GLN A 50 11.82 6.57 12.29
C GLN A 50 10.69 6.79 11.27
N LYS A 51 10.99 7.48 10.16
CA LYS A 51 10.05 7.68 9.06
C LYS A 51 9.62 6.36 8.40
N ARG A 52 10.55 5.39 8.28
CA ARG A 52 10.21 4.04 7.80
C ARG A 52 9.20 3.35 8.72
N ASN A 53 9.44 3.39 10.03
CA ASN A 53 8.54 2.78 11.02
C ASN A 53 7.16 3.45 11.02
N GLU A 54 7.10 4.76 10.85
CA GLU A 54 5.84 5.49 10.70
C GLU A 54 5.05 5.01 9.48
N ILE A 55 5.69 4.90 8.32
CA ILE A 55 5.05 4.39 7.09
C ILE A 55 4.55 2.95 7.29
N ILE A 56 5.37 2.05 7.84
CA ILE A 56 4.94 0.67 8.12
C ILE A 56 3.75 0.64 9.09
N SER A 57 3.77 1.47 10.13
CA SER A 57 2.65 1.62 11.08
C SER A 57 1.36 2.06 10.37
N PHE A 58 1.44 3.01 9.43
CA PHE A 58 0.27 3.43 8.64
C PHE A 58 -0.31 2.30 7.79
N PHE A 59 0.52 1.54 7.09
CA PHE A 59 0.03 0.38 6.32
C PHE A 59 -0.58 -0.70 7.23
N CYS A 60 -0.04 -0.89 8.44
CA CYS A 60 -0.65 -1.77 9.44
C CYS A 60 -2.03 -1.27 9.89
N LYS A 61 -2.21 0.05 10.09
CA LYS A 61 -3.51 0.65 10.41
C LYS A 61 -4.52 0.44 9.29
N LEU A 62 -4.12 0.68 8.03
CA LEU A 62 -4.97 0.45 6.86
C LEU A 62 -5.41 -1.02 6.75
N LYS A 63 -4.51 -1.97 7.04
CA LYS A 63 -4.84 -3.41 7.08
C LYS A 63 -5.85 -3.77 8.18
N ALA A 64 -5.89 -3.00 9.27
CA ALA A 64 -6.74 -3.25 10.41
C ALA A 64 -8.17 -2.66 10.25
N CYS A 65 -8.42 -1.86 9.21
CA CYS A 65 -9.75 -1.36 8.90
C CYS A 65 -10.70 -2.53 8.63
N THR A 66 -11.88 -2.49 9.24
CA THR A 66 -12.92 -3.53 9.11
C THR A 66 -14.04 -3.12 8.14
N SER A 67 -14.05 -1.87 7.69
CA SER A 67 -14.98 -1.35 6.70
C SER A 67 -14.27 -0.54 5.61
N GLU A 68 -14.94 -0.39 4.47
CA GLU A 68 -14.45 0.43 3.36
C GLU A 68 -14.39 1.92 3.73
N ASP A 69 -15.35 2.41 4.52
CA ASP A 69 -15.39 3.81 4.95
C ASP A 69 -14.23 4.13 5.92
N ASP A 70 -13.94 3.23 6.86
CA ASP A 70 -12.78 3.36 7.76
C ASP A 70 -11.47 3.36 6.96
N PHE A 71 -11.37 2.49 5.95
CA PHE A 71 -10.22 2.43 5.07
C PHE A 71 -10.05 3.75 4.29
N LYS A 72 -11.14 4.28 3.71
CA LYS A 72 -11.12 5.56 2.98
C LYS A 72 -10.71 6.72 3.88
N ALA A 73 -11.28 6.81 5.09
CA ALA A 73 -10.95 7.87 6.05
C ALA A 73 -9.48 7.80 6.47
N THR A 74 -9.00 6.61 6.86
CA THR A 74 -7.60 6.37 7.28
C THR A 74 -6.63 6.63 6.14
N SER A 75 -6.98 6.25 4.91
CA SER A 75 -6.16 6.50 3.73
C SER A 75 -6.09 7.99 3.39
N ALA A 76 -7.18 8.74 3.56
CA ALA A 76 -7.20 10.18 3.31
C ALA A 76 -6.31 10.93 4.29
N GLU A 77 -6.38 10.60 5.59
CA GLU A 77 -5.48 11.13 6.62
C GLU A 77 -4.01 10.86 6.25
N PHE A 78 -3.69 9.60 5.93
CA PHE A 78 -2.33 9.23 5.50
C PHE A 78 -1.85 10.04 4.29
N CYS A 79 -2.67 10.18 3.25
CA CYS A 79 -2.32 10.95 2.06
C CYS A 79 -2.05 12.44 2.37
N GLN A 80 -2.79 13.04 3.31
CA GLN A 80 -2.55 14.41 3.75
C GLN A 80 -1.21 14.53 4.51
N THR A 81 -0.94 13.61 5.43
CA THR A 81 0.34 13.56 6.16
C THR A 81 1.51 13.29 5.22
N PHE A 82 1.36 12.38 4.26
CA PHE A 82 2.41 12.00 3.32
C PHE A 82 2.76 13.12 2.33
N LYS A 83 1.81 13.98 1.93
CA LYS A 83 2.11 15.17 1.11
C LYS A 83 3.10 16.14 1.77
N GLN A 84 3.20 16.11 3.10
CA GLN A 84 4.15 16.93 3.85
C GLN A 84 5.55 16.28 3.93
N TYR A 85 5.69 15.04 3.48
CA TYR A 85 7.00 14.40 3.38
C TYR A 85 7.72 14.92 2.14
N PRO A 86 8.94 15.48 2.27
CA PRO A 86 9.73 15.87 1.12
C PRO A 86 10.05 14.62 0.30
N LEU A 87 9.46 14.55 -0.90
CA LEU A 87 9.94 13.67 -1.96
C LEU A 87 11.30 14.23 -2.35
N VAL A 88 12.37 13.48 -2.04
CA VAL A 88 13.73 13.80 -2.48
C VAL A 88 13.78 13.77 -4.00
#